data_AF-A0A212UC95-F1
#
_entry.id   AF-A0A212UC95-F1
#
_cell.length_a   1.000
_cell.length_b   1.000
_cell.length_c   1.000
_cell.angle_alpha   90.00
_cell.angle_beta   90.00
_cell.angle_gamma   90.00
#
_symmetry.space_group_name_H-M   'P 1'
#
loop_
_entity.id
_entity.type
_entity.pdbx_description
1 polymer ?
#
loop_
_entity_poly.entity_id
_entity_poly.type
_entity_poly.pdbx_seq_one_letter_code
_entity_poly.pdbx_strand_id
1 'polypeptide(L)'
;MTTPVHARPIAERIDWLMELSRAHSASFCSPENHLARQRYLAEHNTQIIAMKCMDGRIHLPYVTQTPLGVIHPFRNLGGIFELGWPYLGDMLADTVQQAVSQGRRVLIIITYHYSKGSRERGCAGFDCDREAAMSHAFQIRSQVEKLFGNGHRTVYPLVCGFESDEDALVLHGSQERTLDLSTIPVSRLADMASEIASLCPDMPEPVQRDLLPLVEGNIRHVNEIRRFDRELNIEHREWVICLGRGFDFLHAPNVALIIGPYSPDLSHPIRQAAGIIKSNMDNGRVPDDGFLLLCSAPYQEPGTQKARAELKSAFLAEFGANVIRQAYPDLASRMVARSAILHWPERKLQVCES
;
A
#
# COMPACT_ATOMS: atom_id res chain seq x y z
N MET A 1 11.58 -24.96 -18.53
CA MET A 1 11.47 -23.66 -17.84
C MET A 1 9.99 -23.30 -17.78
N THR A 2 9.44 -23.03 -16.61
CA THR A 2 8.03 -22.65 -16.44
C THR A 2 7.80 -21.25 -16.99
N THR A 3 6.77 -21.05 -17.83
CA THR A 3 6.43 -19.74 -18.39
C THR A 3 6.16 -18.74 -17.24
N PRO A 4 6.77 -17.55 -17.25
CA PRO A 4 6.48 -16.49 -16.28
C PRO A 4 5.00 -16.16 -16.25
N VAL A 5 4.44 -15.89 -15.06
CA VAL A 5 2.99 -15.64 -14.90
C VAL A 5 2.46 -14.59 -15.87
N HIS A 6 3.14 -13.45 -16.02
CA HIS A 6 2.68 -12.36 -16.89
C HIS A 6 2.55 -12.76 -18.37
N ALA A 7 3.22 -13.83 -18.81
CA ALA A 7 3.20 -14.33 -20.18
C ALA A 7 2.23 -15.51 -20.41
N ARG A 8 1.53 -15.96 -19.38
CA ARG A 8 0.52 -17.03 -19.49
C ARG A 8 -0.80 -16.50 -20.06
N PRO A 9 -1.67 -17.37 -20.59
CA PRO A 9 -3.03 -16.99 -20.97
C PRO A 9 -3.79 -16.28 -19.83
N ILE A 10 -4.66 -15.31 -20.17
CA ILE A 10 -5.38 -14.48 -19.18
C ILE A 10 -6.14 -15.31 -18.14
N ALA A 11 -6.74 -16.43 -18.51
CA ALA A 11 -7.43 -17.34 -17.58
C ALA A 11 -6.46 -17.89 -16.52
N GLU A 12 -5.29 -18.42 -16.93
CA GLU A 12 -4.28 -18.94 -16.01
C GLU A 12 -3.68 -17.85 -15.12
N ARG A 13 -3.55 -16.62 -15.65
CA ARG A 13 -3.10 -15.46 -14.88
C ARG A 13 -4.09 -15.13 -13.77
N ILE A 14 -5.39 -15.11 -14.08
CA ILE A 14 -6.46 -14.88 -13.11
C ILE A 14 -6.50 -16.00 -12.05
N ASP A 15 -6.42 -17.27 -12.46
CA ASP A 15 -6.41 -18.39 -11.52
C ASP A 15 -5.22 -18.34 -10.55
N TRP A 16 -4.04 -18.00 -11.07
CA TRP A 16 -2.86 -17.77 -10.25
C TRP A 16 -3.07 -16.64 -9.24
N LEU A 17 -3.72 -15.54 -9.63
CA LEU A 17 -4.03 -14.42 -8.74
C LEU A 17 -5.00 -14.84 -7.61
N MET A 18 -5.99 -15.66 -7.94
CA MET A 18 -6.95 -16.19 -6.96
C MET A 18 -6.30 -17.19 -6.01
N GLU A 19 -5.38 -18.01 -6.48
CA GLU A 19 -4.55 -18.88 -5.64
C GLU A 19 -3.65 -18.06 -4.71
N LEU A 20 -3.01 -17.01 -5.23
CA LEU A 20 -2.20 -16.09 -4.41
C LEU A 20 -3.02 -15.49 -3.26
N SER A 21 -4.28 -15.07 -3.53
CA SER A 21 -5.17 -14.58 -2.48
C SER A 21 -5.52 -15.65 -1.44
N ARG A 22 -5.75 -16.89 -1.87
CA ARG A 22 -6.08 -18.01 -0.96
C ARG A 22 -4.87 -18.39 -0.09
N ALA A 23 -3.69 -18.50 -0.69
CA ALA A 23 -2.45 -18.76 0.01
C ALA A 23 -2.13 -17.65 1.03
N HIS A 24 -2.37 -16.39 0.67
CA HIS A 24 -2.21 -15.27 1.60
C HIS A 24 -3.15 -15.38 2.80
N SER A 25 -4.45 -15.64 2.59
CA SER A 25 -5.40 -15.82 3.69
C SER A 25 -5.03 -17.01 4.58
N ALA A 26 -4.65 -18.16 3.99
CA ALA A 26 -4.23 -19.34 4.73
C ALA A 26 -2.99 -19.06 5.60
N SER A 27 -1.98 -18.38 5.04
CA SER A 27 -0.79 -17.95 5.78
C SER A 27 -1.14 -16.94 6.88
N PHE A 28 -1.94 -15.92 6.58
CA PHE A 28 -2.35 -14.88 7.53
C PHE A 28 -3.10 -15.44 8.75
N CYS A 29 -3.91 -16.48 8.51
CA CYS A 29 -4.71 -17.20 9.50
C CYS A 29 -4.00 -18.39 10.14
N SER A 30 -2.76 -18.72 9.74
CA SER A 30 -2.03 -19.83 10.37
C SER A 30 -1.88 -19.57 11.87
N PRO A 31 -1.94 -20.61 12.73
CA PRO A 31 -1.81 -20.44 14.18
C PRO A 31 -0.54 -19.66 14.57
N GLU A 32 0.58 -19.94 13.91
CA GLU A 32 1.86 -19.30 14.16
C GLU A 32 1.82 -17.81 13.84
N ASN A 33 1.33 -17.44 12.65
CA ASN A 33 1.24 -16.04 12.22
C ASN A 33 0.18 -15.27 13.02
N HIS A 34 -0.92 -15.93 13.39
CA HIS A 34 -1.94 -15.35 14.24
C HIS A 34 -1.40 -15.02 15.63
N LEU A 35 -0.74 -15.97 16.31
CA LEU A 35 -0.16 -15.76 17.63
C LEU A 35 0.99 -14.77 17.62
N ALA A 36 1.87 -14.83 16.62
CA ALA A 36 2.97 -13.87 16.46
C ALA A 36 2.45 -12.44 16.32
N ARG A 37 1.38 -12.23 15.54
CA ARG A 37 0.72 -10.93 15.40
C ARG A 37 0.06 -10.47 16.70
N GLN A 38 -0.65 -11.37 17.41
CA GLN A 38 -1.26 -11.02 18.71
C GLN A 38 -0.21 -10.61 19.74
N ARG A 39 0.88 -11.37 19.84
CA ARG A 39 2.02 -11.03 20.70
C ARG A 39 2.61 -9.68 20.35
N TYR A 40 2.87 -9.43 19.07
CA TYR A 40 3.40 -8.15 18.60
C TYR A 40 2.49 -6.98 19.02
N LEU A 41 1.18 -7.10 18.80
CA LEU A 41 0.22 -6.05 19.16
C LEU A 41 0.07 -5.84 20.68
N ALA A 42 0.34 -6.87 21.49
CA ALA A 42 0.38 -6.75 22.95
C ALA A 42 1.65 -6.02 23.44
N GLU A 43 2.79 -6.25 22.78
CA GLU A 43 4.07 -5.59 23.06
C GLU A 43 4.07 -4.14 22.55
N HIS A 44 3.45 -3.90 21.39
CA HIS A 44 3.41 -2.64 20.65
C HIS A 44 1.97 -2.15 20.44
N ASN A 45 1.49 -1.34 21.38
CA ASN A 45 0.09 -0.93 21.42
C ASN A 45 -0.25 0.24 20.47
N THR A 46 0.73 0.87 19.83
CA THR A 46 0.47 1.93 18.83
C THR A 46 -0.21 1.36 17.59
N GLN A 47 -1.32 1.95 17.16
CA GLN A 47 -1.94 1.64 15.88
C GLN A 47 -1.12 2.29 14.77
N ILE A 48 -0.60 1.48 13.85
CA ILE A 48 0.18 1.96 12.71
C ILE A 48 -0.73 2.02 11.48
N ILE A 49 -0.80 3.18 10.85
CA ILE A 49 -1.49 3.43 9.60
C ILE A 49 -0.44 3.82 8.57
N ALA A 50 -0.53 3.30 7.35
CA ALA A 50 0.35 3.67 6.25
C ALA A 50 -0.46 4.25 5.09
N MET A 51 -0.27 5.53 4.81
CA MET A 51 -0.77 6.19 3.61
C MET A 51 0.30 6.11 2.53
N LYS A 52 0.09 5.23 1.54
CA LYS A 52 1.15 4.86 0.60
C LYS A 52 0.68 4.73 -0.84
N CYS A 53 1.66 4.71 -1.75
CA CYS A 53 1.42 4.43 -3.15
C CYS A 53 0.89 3.01 -3.37
N MET A 54 0.16 2.85 -4.47
CA MET A 54 -0.30 1.56 -4.96
C MET A 54 0.81 0.68 -5.51
N ASP A 55 1.95 1.28 -5.87
CA ASP A 55 3.13 0.59 -6.38
C ASP A 55 3.48 -0.63 -5.51
N GLY A 56 3.62 -1.79 -6.17
CA GLY A 56 3.85 -3.08 -5.52
C GLY A 56 5.17 -3.15 -4.75
N ARG A 57 6.16 -2.32 -5.12
CA ARG A 57 7.47 -2.23 -4.44
C ARG A 57 7.36 -1.66 -3.03
N ILE A 58 6.34 -0.84 -2.76
CA ILE A 58 6.18 -0.13 -1.48
C ILE A 58 5.46 -1.04 -0.47
N HIS A 59 6.11 -2.15 -0.09
CA HIS A 59 5.56 -3.14 0.83
C HIS A 59 6.17 -2.99 2.24
N LEU A 60 5.62 -2.05 3.03
CA LEU A 60 6.12 -1.74 4.37
C LEU A 60 6.32 -2.96 5.28
N PRO A 61 5.32 -3.84 5.52
CA PRO A 61 5.54 -5.02 6.37
C PRO A 61 6.74 -5.89 5.96
N TYR A 62 6.98 -6.06 4.66
CA TYR A 62 8.12 -6.83 4.16
C TYR A 62 9.44 -6.12 4.47
N VAL A 63 9.57 -4.86 4.07
CA VAL A 63 10.83 -4.11 4.22
C VAL A 63 11.14 -3.73 5.66
N THR A 64 10.15 -3.72 6.54
CA THR A 64 10.33 -3.51 7.99
C THR A 64 10.31 -4.80 8.79
N GLN A 65 10.29 -5.96 8.12
CA GLN A 65 10.22 -7.30 8.74
C GLN A 65 9.12 -7.40 9.82
N THR A 66 7.98 -6.75 9.58
CA THR A 66 6.88 -6.62 10.52
C THR A 66 5.77 -7.62 10.18
N PRO A 67 5.17 -8.31 11.17
CA PRO A 67 4.08 -9.25 10.92
C PRO A 67 2.94 -8.63 10.10
N LEU A 68 2.44 -9.37 9.11
CA LEU A 68 1.30 -8.93 8.29
C LEU A 68 0.08 -8.67 9.16
N GLY A 69 -0.61 -7.56 8.90
CA GLY A 69 -1.80 -7.13 9.64
C GLY A 69 -1.55 -6.15 10.78
N VAL A 70 -0.27 -5.88 11.14
CA VAL A 70 0.10 -4.84 12.12
C VAL A 70 -0.05 -3.44 11.52
N ILE A 71 0.46 -3.23 10.31
CA ILE A 71 0.39 -1.95 9.58
C ILE A 71 -0.92 -1.92 8.80
N HIS A 72 -1.77 -0.92 9.04
CA HIS A 72 -3.04 -0.72 8.34
C HIS A 72 -2.84 0.14 7.07
N PRO A 73 -2.97 -0.41 5.85
CA PRO A 73 -2.64 0.33 4.64
C PRO A 73 -3.83 1.10 4.06
N PHE A 74 -3.58 2.35 3.66
CA PHE A 74 -4.35 3.10 2.68
C PHE A 74 -3.49 3.19 1.41
N ARG A 75 -4.01 2.72 0.28
CA ARG A 75 -3.30 2.69 -1.00
C ARG A 75 -4.04 3.53 -2.03
N ASN A 76 -3.32 4.45 -2.66
CA ASN A 76 -3.83 5.16 -3.84
C ASN A 76 -2.72 5.32 -4.87
N LEU A 77 -3.09 5.60 -6.13
CA LEU A 77 -2.12 5.98 -7.15
C LEU A 77 -1.29 7.17 -6.65
N GLY A 78 0.03 7.05 -6.77
CA GLY A 78 0.98 8.06 -6.29
C GLY A 78 1.12 8.18 -4.78
N GLY A 79 0.25 7.54 -3.99
CA GLY A 79 0.05 7.92 -2.59
C GLY A 79 -0.61 9.29 -2.48
N ILE A 80 -1.39 9.67 -3.49
CA ILE A 80 -2.14 10.93 -3.52
C ILE A 80 -3.36 10.77 -2.63
N PHE A 81 -3.50 11.63 -1.63
CA PHE A 81 -4.62 11.60 -0.69
C PHE A 81 -5.09 13.02 -0.40
N GLU A 82 -6.40 13.19 -0.28
CA GLU A 82 -7.02 14.45 0.13
C GLU A 82 -7.99 14.16 1.28
N LEU A 83 -7.60 14.50 2.50
CA LEU A 83 -8.39 14.22 3.70
C LEU A 83 -9.65 15.09 3.80
N GLY A 84 -9.76 16.15 2.98
CA GLY A 84 -11.02 16.85 2.75
C GLY A 84 -12.05 16.06 1.94
N TRP A 85 -11.65 14.97 1.26
CA TRP A 85 -12.59 14.08 0.56
C TRP A 85 -13.42 13.29 1.59
N PRO A 86 -14.76 13.42 1.61
CA PRO A 86 -15.58 12.88 2.70
C PRO A 86 -15.33 11.41 2.99
N TYR A 87 -15.29 10.56 1.96
CA TYR A 87 -15.13 9.12 2.19
C TYR A 87 -13.77 8.73 2.77
N LEU A 88 -12.67 9.39 2.36
CA LEU A 88 -11.34 9.11 2.91
C LEU A 88 -11.20 9.72 4.32
N GLY A 89 -11.60 10.99 4.47
CA GLY A 89 -11.54 11.72 5.72
C GLY A 89 -12.29 10.99 6.83
N ASP A 90 -13.54 10.60 6.58
CA ASP A 90 -14.37 9.86 7.54
C ASP A 90 -13.75 8.50 7.88
N MET A 91 -13.26 7.76 6.88
CA MET A 91 -12.64 6.46 7.12
C MET A 91 -11.36 6.56 7.98
N LEU A 92 -10.52 7.55 7.72
CA LEU A 92 -9.33 7.78 8.53
C LEU A 92 -9.71 8.22 9.94
N ALA A 93 -10.67 9.14 10.07
CA ALA A 93 -11.18 9.60 11.34
C ALA A 93 -11.77 8.46 12.18
N ASP A 94 -12.61 7.60 11.59
CA ASP A 94 -13.18 6.41 12.23
C ASP A 94 -12.08 5.45 12.69
N THR A 95 -11.06 5.21 11.84
CA THR A 95 -9.92 4.34 12.18
C THR A 95 -9.13 4.88 13.36
N VAL A 96 -8.88 6.20 13.38
CA VAL A 96 -8.22 6.89 14.50
C VAL A 96 -9.09 6.82 15.76
N GLN A 97 -10.38 7.12 15.67
CA GLN A 97 -11.31 7.10 16.80
C GLN A 97 -11.43 5.70 17.41
N GLN A 98 -11.46 4.64 16.58
CA GLN A 98 -11.45 3.26 17.04
C GLN A 98 -10.17 2.93 17.82
N ALA A 99 -9.01 3.39 17.37
CA ALA A 99 -7.75 3.20 18.10
C ALA A 99 -7.76 3.96 19.43
N VAL A 100 -8.21 5.21 19.43
CA VAL A 100 -8.27 6.07 20.62
C VAL A 100 -9.24 5.52 21.67
N SER A 101 -10.41 5.01 21.26
CA SER A 101 -11.38 4.42 22.20
C SER A 101 -10.85 3.15 22.88
N GLN A 102 -9.85 2.50 22.29
CA GLN A 102 -9.11 1.38 22.85
C GLN A 102 -7.89 1.81 23.68
N GLY A 103 -7.69 3.12 23.91
CA GLY A 103 -6.54 3.67 24.63
C GLY A 103 -5.23 3.64 23.84
N ARG A 104 -5.29 3.42 22.53
CA ARG A 104 -4.11 3.34 21.65
C ARG A 104 -3.73 4.72 21.15
N ARG A 105 -2.43 4.91 20.93
CA ARG A 105 -1.91 6.02 20.11
C ARG A 105 -1.90 5.60 18.65
N VAL A 106 -1.79 6.56 17.75
CA VAL A 106 -1.74 6.33 16.30
C VAL A 106 -0.47 6.90 15.71
N LEU A 107 0.26 6.08 14.97
CA LEU A 107 1.35 6.52 14.09
C LEU A 107 0.83 6.44 12.65
N ILE A 108 0.77 7.58 11.96
CA ILE A 108 0.41 7.64 10.54
C ILE A 108 1.70 7.84 9.75
N ILE A 109 2.15 6.78 9.08
CA ILE A 109 3.28 6.81 8.15
C ILE A 109 2.77 7.27 6.79
N ILE A 110 3.23 8.43 6.34
CA ILE A 110 2.85 9.05 5.07
C ILE A 110 4.03 8.91 4.13
N THR A 111 3.89 8.10 3.08
CA THR A 111 5.02 7.77 2.22
C THR A 111 4.97 8.47 0.88
N TYR A 112 6.12 8.97 0.43
CA TYR A 112 6.43 9.15 -0.99
C TYR A 112 7.50 8.12 -1.39
N HIS A 113 7.69 7.88 -2.69
CA HIS A 113 8.74 6.96 -3.14
C HIS A 113 9.49 7.46 -4.37
N TYR A 114 10.73 7.02 -4.50
CA TYR A 114 11.62 7.35 -5.60
C TYR A 114 12.64 6.23 -5.82
N SER A 115 13.33 6.26 -6.97
CA SER A 115 14.46 5.39 -7.25
C SER A 115 15.72 6.26 -7.31
N LYS A 116 16.76 5.86 -6.57
CA LYS A 116 18.05 6.56 -6.52
C LYS A 116 18.86 6.36 -7.79
N GLY A 117 18.80 5.16 -8.38
CA GLY A 117 19.57 4.78 -9.56
C GLY A 117 18.94 5.19 -10.89
N SER A 118 17.63 5.47 -10.95
CA SER A 118 17.00 6.02 -12.16
C SER A 118 15.74 6.80 -11.83
N ARG A 119 15.68 8.05 -12.29
CA ARG A 119 14.48 8.90 -12.14
C ARG A 119 13.24 8.22 -12.73
N GLU A 120 13.36 7.60 -13.89
CA GLU A 120 12.24 6.96 -14.62
C GLU A 120 11.58 5.80 -13.86
N ARG A 121 12.27 5.24 -12.86
CA ARG A 121 11.71 4.23 -11.95
C ARG A 121 11.01 4.82 -10.72
N GLY A 122 10.88 6.14 -10.65
CA GLY A 122 10.23 6.87 -9.57
C GLY A 122 8.72 6.66 -9.52
N CYS A 123 8.03 7.55 -8.81
CA CYS A 123 6.58 7.49 -8.69
C CYS A 123 5.89 7.96 -9.97
N ALA A 124 5.28 7.03 -10.72
CA ALA A 124 4.52 7.36 -11.92
C ALA A 124 3.32 8.28 -11.65
N GLY A 125 2.75 8.24 -10.43
CA GLY A 125 1.65 9.14 -10.04
C GLY A 125 2.04 10.61 -9.94
N PHE A 126 3.35 10.91 -9.94
CA PHE A 126 3.92 12.26 -9.95
C PHE A 126 4.88 12.46 -11.13
N ASP A 127 4.70 11.73 -12.24
CA ASP A 127 5.57 11.82 -13.42
C ASP A 127 7.07 11.66 -13.09
N CYS A 128 7.37 10.79 -12.11
CA CYS A 128 8.72 10.57 -11.59
C CYS A 128 9.39 11.83 -11.01
N ASP A 129 8.61 12.82 -10.58
CA ASP A 129 9.05 13.97 -9.81
C ASP A 129 9.06 13.64 -8.32
N ARG A 130 10.26 13.40 -7.79
CA ARG A 130 10.48 13.13 -6.37
C ARG A 130 10.06 14.29 -5.48
N GLU A 131 10.35 15.52 -5.88
CA GLU A 131 10.09 16.70 -5.06
C GLU A 131 8.59 16.99 -4.99
N ALA A 132 7.87 16.82 -6.10
CA ALA A 132 6.41 16.90 -6.11
C ALA A 132 5.77 15.82 -5.22
N ALA A 133 6.23 14.57 -5.31
CA ALA A 133 5.74 13.47 -4.47
C ALA A 133 6.02 13.72 -2.98
N MET A 134 7.22 14.19 -2.64
CA MET A 134 7.61 14.52 -1.27
C MET A 134 6.80 15.70 -0.73
N SER A 135 6.66 16.78 -1.51
CA SER A 135 5.86 17.95 -1.14
C SER A 135 4.42 17.55 -0.82
N HIS A 136 3.83 16.67 -1.63
CA HIS A 136 2.49 16.16 -1.38
C HIS A 136 2.39 15.34 -0.08
N ALA A 137 3.39 14.52 0.25
CA ALA A 137 3.43 13.81 1.54
C ALA A 137 3.43 14.79 2.74
N PHE A 138 4.14 15.91 2.64
CA PHE A 138 4.09 16.98 3.66
C PHE A 138 2.74 17.70 3.69
N GLN A 139 2.08 17.90 2.55
CA GLN A 139 0.71 18.44 2.52
C GLN A 139 -0.27 17.52 3.27
N ILE A 140 -0.18 16.20 3.06
CA ILE A 140 -1.00 15.22 3.80
C ILE A 140 -0.71 15.31 5.30
N ARG A 141 0.57 15.43 5.71
CA ARG A 141 0.92 15.65 7.11
C ARG A 141 0.21 16.88 7.70
N SER A 142 0.23 18.01 7.00
CA SER A 142 -0.48 19.22 7.45
C SER A 142 -1.99 19.02 7.54
N GLN A 143 -2.60 18.21 6.66
CA GLN A 143 -4.02 17.86 6.77
C GLN A 143 -4.30 16.97 7.98
N VAL A 144 -3.44 15.99 8.28
CA VAL A 144 -3.54 15.16 9.50
C VAL A 144 -3.43 16.03 10.75
N GLU A 145 -2.45 16.93 10.80
CA GLU A 145 -2.25 17.91 11.88
C GLU A 145 -3.48 18.81 12.06
N LYS A 146 -4.10 19.27 10.96
CA LYS A 146 -5.35 20.05 11.01
C LYS A 146 -6.53 19.25 11.57
N LEU A 147 -6.63 17.95 11.28
CA LEU A 147 -7.74 17.10 11.72
C LEU A 147 -7.58 16.60 13.16
N PHE A 148 -6.36 16.24 13.58
CA PHE A 148 -6.11 15.57 14.86
C PHE A 148 -5.26 16.38 15.85
N GLY A 149 -4.85 17.59 15.45
CA GLY A 149 -4.14 18.56 16.27
C GLY A 149 -2.62 18.46 16.20
N ASN A 150 -1.95 19.59 16.44
CA ASN A 150 -0.50 19.77 16.32
C ASN A 150 0.28 19.35 17.59
N GLY A 151 -0.42 18.86 18.62
CA GLY A 151 0.22 18.46 19.87
C GLY A 151 0.91 17.10 19.81
N HIS A 152 0.64 16.30 18.77
CA HIS A 152 1.24 14.99 18.48
C HIS A 152 1.16 13.94 19.59
N ARG A 153 0.35 14.16 20.63
CA ARG A 153 0.22 13.28 21.81
C ARG A 153 -0.50 11.97 21.51
N THR A 154 -1.49 12.03 20.63
CA THR A 154 -2.40 10.92 20.32
C THR A 154 -2.17 10.39 18.90
N VAL A 155 -2.08 11.29 17.92
CA VAL A 155 -1.81 10.98 16.51
C VAL A 155 -0.49 11.63 16.13
N TYR A 156 0.45 10.84 15.61
CA TYR A 156 1.74 11.31 15.11
C TYR A 156 1.83 11.08 13.60
N PRO A 157 1.84 12.14 12.76
CA PRO A 157 2.07 12.02 11.33
C PRO A 157 3.56 12.03 11.01
N LEU A 158 4.12 10.88 10.62
CA LEU A 158 5.50 10.74 10.19
C LEU A 158 5.57 10.67 8.67
N VAL A 159 6.28 11.61 8.05
CA VAL A 159 6.60 11.53 6.62
C VAL A 159 7.81 10.62 6.42
N CYS A 160 7.70 9.66 5.51
CA CYS A 160 8.76 8.73 5.17
C CYS A 160 9.01 8.72 3.66
N GLY A 161 10.25 8.94 3.24
CA GLY A 161 10.68 8.55 1.89
C GLY A 161 10.85 7.04 1.81
N PHE A 162 10.51 6.46 0.67
CA PHE A 162 10.80 5.08 0.33
C PHE A 162 11.70 5.05 -0.92
N GLU A 163 12.97 4.72 -0.73
CA GLU A 163 13.92 4.51 -1.82
C GLU A 163 13.74 3.07 -2.32
N SER A 164 13.31 2.92 -3.57
CA SER A 164 12.84 1.63 -4.10
C SER A 164 13.93 0.72 -4.66
N ASP A 165 15.16 1.20 -4.80
CA ASP A 165 16.26 0.37 -5.30
C ASP A 165 16.83 -0.50 -4.18
N GLU A 166 16.97 0.08 -2.98
CA GLU A 166 17.50 -0.56 -1.77
C GLU A 166 16.40 -0.83 -0.72
N ASP A 167 15.12 -0.66 -1.05
CA ASP A 167 13.99 -0.80 -0.11
C ASP A 167 14.19 0.01 1.19
N ALA A 168 14.90 1.13 1.12
CA ALA A 168 15.32 1.89 2.28
C ALA A 168 14.32 3.00 2.62
N LEU A 169 14.04 3.15 3.92
CA LEU A 169 13.23 4.25 4.41
C LEU A 169 14.09 5.47 4.74
N VAL A 170 13.54 6.65 4.48
CA VAL A 170 14.10 7.94 4.91
C VAL A 170 13.07 8.60 5.83
N LEU A 171 13.37 8.68 7.12
CA LEU A 171 12.46 9.27 8.11
C LEU A 171 12.65 10.79 8.14
N HIS A 172 11.55 11.55 8.09
CA HIS A 172 11.57 13.01 8.19
C HIS A 172 11.14 13.44 9.58
N GLY A 173 12.06 14.08 10.31
CA GLY A 173 11.88 14.54 11.67
C GLY A 173 11.53 16.02 11.78
N SER A 174 11.83 16.58 12.94
CA SER A 174 11.72 18.01 13.21
C SER A 174 12.86 18.80 12.54
N GLN A 175 12.62 20.09 12.28
CA GLN A 175 13.63 21.04 11.78
C GLN A 175 14.35 20.57 10.50
N GLU A 176 13.61 19.97 9.56
CA GLU A 176 14.12 19.47 8.27
C GLU A 176 15.20 18.36 8.41
N ARG A 177 15.36 17.79 9.61
CA ARG A 177 16.27 16.66 9.81
C ARG A 177 15.70 15.41 9.15
N THR A 178 16.56 14.66 8.47
CA THR A 178 16.22 13.37 7.88
C THR A 178 17.16 12.28 8.39
N LEU A 179 16.63 11.07 8.56
CA LEU A 179 17.41 9.87 8.86
C LEU A 179 17.25 8.88 7.70
N ASP A 180 18.29 8.74 6.88
CA ASP A 180 18.35 7.76 5.78
C ASP A 180 18.85 6.41 6.30
N LEU A 181 17.94 5.44 6.40
CA LEU A 181 18.25 4.12 6.96
C LEU A 181 19.21 3.31 6.08
N SER A 182 19.36 3.66 4.79
CA SER A 182 20.34 3.01 3.91
C SER A 182 21.79 3.27 4.33
N THR A 183 22.02 4.33 5.11
CA THR A 183 23.37 4.74 5.55
C THR A 183 23.76 4.15 6.90
N ILE A 184 22.82 3.51 7.60
CA ILE A 184 23.01 3.03 8.97
C ILE A 184 23.48 1.57 8.96
N PRO A 185 24.65 1.25 9.53
CA PRO A 185 25.10 -0.12 9.65
C PRO A 185 24.37 -0.86 10.79
N VAL A 186 24.22 -2.17 10.65
CA VAL A 186 23.59 -3.03 11.69
C VAL A 186 24.29 -2.95 13.06
N SER A 187 25.58 -2.61 13.10
CA SER A 187 26.31 -2.40 14.37
C SER A 187 25.78 -1.21 15.19
N ARG A 188 25.06 -0.27 14.57
CA ARG A 188 24.47 0.90 15.24
C ARG A 188 22.99 0.74 15.61
N LEU A 189 22.42 -0.46 15.51
CA LEU A 189 21.02 -0.69 15.89
C LEU A 189 20.74 -0.27 17.35
N ALA A 190 21.67 -0.51 18.27
CA ALA A 190 21.53 -0.15 19.68
C ALA A 190 21.37 1.38 19.91
N ASP A 191 21.82 2.22 18.97
CA ASP A 191 21.73 3.68 19.07
C ASP A 191 20.37 4.21 18.57
N MET A 192 19.59 3.40 17.85
CA MET A 192 18.43 3.88 17.07
C MET A 192 17.32 4.45 17.94
N ALA A 193 17.16 3.99 19.18
CA ALA A 193 16.21 4.58 20.11
C ALA A 193 16.53 6.07 20.38
N SER A 194 17.82 6.39 20.58
CA SER A 194 18.29 7.76 20.81
C SER A 194 18.20 8.61 19.54
N GLU A 195 18.54 8.03 18.39
CA GLU A 195 18.46 8.72 17.09
C GLU A 195 17.00 9.09 16.75
N ILE A 196 16.02 8.18 16.99
CA ILE A 196 14.59 8.46 16.80
C ILE A 196 14.12 9.57 17.74
N ALA A 197 14.49 9.51 19.03
CA ALA A 197 14.13 10.54 20.00
C ALA A 197 14.70 11.92 19.62
N SER A 198 15.92 11.95 19.08
CA SER A 198 16.56 13.18 18.60
C SER A 198 15.93 13.70 17.30
N LEU A 199 15.55 12.80 16.39
CA LEU A 199 14.92 13.14 15.12
C LEU A 199 13.51 13.73 15.35
N CYS A 200 12.74 13.11 16.24
CA CYS A 200 11.34 13.40 16.51
C CYS A 200 11.10 13.68 18.02
N PRO A 201 11.61 14.81 18.57
CA PRO A 201 11.57 15.09 20.00
C PRO A 201 10.15 15.32 20.55
N ASP A 202 9.19 15.62 19.68
CA ASP A 202 7.78 15.78 20.00
C ASP A 202 6.97 14.47 19.91
N MET A 203 7.59 13.38 19.44
CA MET A 203 6.95 12.06 19.38
C MET A 203 6.84 11.47 20.78
N PRO A 204 5.66 10.99 21.22
CA PRO A 204 5.53 10.35 22.53
C PRO A 204 6.40 9.10 22.63
N GLU A 205 7.06 8.88 23.79
CA GLU A 205 7.93 7.72 24.03
C GLU A 205 7.31 6.37 23.64
N PRO A 206 6.01 6.09 23.91
CA PRO A 206 5.42 4.82 23.48
C PRO A 206 5.34 4.67 21.96
N VAL A 207 5.16 5.77 21.22
CA VAL A 207 5.15 5.78 19.76
C VAL A 207 6.58 5.60 19.23
N GLN A 208 7.58 6.24 19.85
CA GLN A 208 8.99 6.03 19.50
C GLN A 208 9.40 4.57 19.69
N ARG A 209 9.02 3.98 20.83
CA ARG A 209 9.26 2.56 21.15
C ARG A 209 8.62 1.62 20.12
N ASP A 210 7.41 1.94 19.65
CA ASP A 210 6.70 1.09 18.69
C ASP A 210 7.12 1.37 17.23
N LEU A 211 7.74 2.52 16.94
CA LEU A 211 8.41 2.81 15.67
C LEU A 211 9.77 2.08 15.56
N LEU A 212 10.50 1.93 16.66
CA LEU A 212 11.84 1.35 16.68
C LEU A 212 11.94 -0.02 15.97
N PRO A 213 11.06 -1.02 16.21
CA PRO A 213 11.13 -2.30 15.50
C PRO A 213 11.03 -2.17 13.98
N LEU A 214 10.26 -1.20 13.47
CA LEU A 214 10.13 -0.96 12.03
C LEU A 214 11.44 -0.42 11.45
N VAL A 215 12.08 0.50 12.18
CA VAL A 215 13.37 1.10 11.80
C VAL A 215 14.47 0.05 11.79
N GLU A 216 14.59 -0.72 12.87
CA GLU A 216 15.60 -1.78 12.95
C GLU A 216 15.37 -2.87 11.91
N GLY A 217 14.11 -3.25 11.67
CA GLY A 217 13.73 -4.20 10.64
C GLY A 217 14.15 -3.73 9.25
N ASN A 218 13.98 -2.44 8.95
CA ASN A 218 14.43 -1.88 7.67
C ASN A 218 15.95 -1.83 7.54
N ILE A 219 16.68 -1.45 8.59
CA ILE A 219 18.15 -1.49 8.56
C ILE A 219 18.67 -2.91 8.31
N ARG A 220 18.07 -3.93 8.95
CA ARG A 220 18.42 -5.34 8.70
C ARG A 220 18.11 -5.74 7.26
N HIS A 221 16.90 -5.44 6.78
CA HIS A 221 16.47 -5.73 5.40
C HIS A 221 17.41 -5.10 4.37
N VAL A 222 17.73 -3.82 4.48
CA VAL A 222 18.65 -3.12 3.57
C VAL A 222 20.02 -3.82 3.53
N ASN A 223 20.56 -4.18 4.69
CA ASN A 223 21.84 -4.89 4.76
C ASN A 223 21.77 -6.31 4.17
N GLU A 224 20.65 -7.01 4.34
CA GLU A 224 20.42 -8.32 3.75
C GLU A 224 20.35 -8.22 2.22
N ILE A 225 19.53 -7.33 1.66
CA ILE A 225 19.36 -7.24 0.21
C ILE A 225 20.63 -6.81 -0.51
N ARG A 226 21.48 -5.97 0.11
CA ARG A 226 22.77 -5.54 -0.47
C ARG A 226 23.76 -6.69 -0.68
N ARG A 227 23.56 -7.81 0.01
CA ARG A 227 24.37 -9.03 -0.17
C ARG A 227 23.94 -9.83 -1.39
N PHE A 228 22.76 -9.56 -1.93
CA PHE A 228 22.23 -10.22 -3.12
C PHE A 228 22.33 -9.28 -4.31
N ASP A 229 22.83 -9.79 -5.43
CA ASP A 229 22.78 -9.05 -6.69
C ASP A 229 21.33 -9.05 -7.19
N ARG A 230 20.59 -7.99 -6.87
CA ARG A 230 19.18 -7.88 -7.19
C ARG A 230 19.06 -7.24 -8.57
N GLU A 231 18.52 -8.00 -9.52
CA GLU A 231 17.93 -7.38 -10.71
C GLU A 231 16.78 -6.48 -10.26
N LEU A 232 17.02 -5.17 -10.28
CA LEU A 232 15.97 -4.17 -10.12
C LEU A 232 14.97 -4.45 -11.23
N ASN A 233 13.75 -4.85 -10.88
CA ASN A 233 12.77 -5.29 -11.87
C ASN A 233 12.18 -4.05 -12.57
N ILE A 234 12.90 -3.56 -13.58
CA ILE A 234 12.70 -2.24 -14.23
C ILE A 234 11.41 -2.19 -15.05
N GLU A 235 10.96 -3.34 -15.57
CA GLU A 235 9.91 -3.35 -16.58
C GLU A 235 8.52 -3.57 -15.97
N HIS A 236 7.70 -2.53 -16.08
CA HIS A 236 6.27 -2.54 -15.78
C HIS A 236 5.55 -3.60 -16.65
N ARG A 237 4.95 -4.60 -15.99
CA ARG A 237 4.26 -5.75 -16.61
C ARG A 237 2.91 -6.00 -15.97
N GLU A 238 2.32 -4.96 -15.38
CA GLU A 238 1.01 -5.03 -14.77
C GLU A 238 -0.05 -5.41 -15.81
N TRP A 239 -0.94 -6.31 -15.42
CA TRP A 239 -2.04 -6.83 -16.24
C TRP A 239 -3.37 -6.87 -15.45
N VAL A 240 -3.37 -6.33 -14.22
CA VAL A 240 -4.55 -6.24 -13.35
C VAL A 240 -4.77 -4.78 -12.93
N ILE A 241 -6.01 -4.31 -13.06
CA ILE A 241 -6.49 -3.10 -12.39
C ILE A 241 -7.32 -3.53 -11.20
N CYS A 242 -6.88 -3.17 -10.01
CA CYS A 242 -7.58 -3.42 -8.76
C CYS A 242 -8.28 -2.16 -8.30
N LEU A 243 -9.61 -2.15 -8.20
CA LEU A 243 -10.38 -0.97 -7.80
C LEU A 243 -11.08 -1.21 -6.45
N GLY A 244 -10.95 -0.27 -5.53
CA GLY A 244 -11.52 -0.39 -4.19
C GLY A 244 -10.48 -0.71 -3.12
N ARG A 245 -10.75 -1.68 -2.25
CA ARG A 245 -9.94 -2.00 -1.07
C ARG A 245 -9.82 -3.51 -0.88
N GLY A 246 -8.89 -3.93 -0.02
CA GLY A 246 -8.73 -5.34 0.35
C GLY A 246 -7.76 -6.14 -0.54
N PHE A 247 -6.78 -5.46 -1.11
CA PHE A 247 -5.73 -6.05 -1.94
C PHE A 247 -4.42 -6.24 -1.17
N ASP A 248 -4.52 -6.58 0.13
CA ASP A 248 -3.38 -6.81 1.01
C ASP A 248 -2.56 -8.05 0.61
N PHE A 249 -3.10 -8.93 -0.22
CA PHE A 249 -2.34 -10.06 -0.77
C PHE A 249 -1.48 -9.65 -1.98
N LEU A 250 -1.73 -8.48 -2.58
CA LEU A 250 -1.05 -8.00 -3.79
C LEU A 250 0.11 -7.07 -3.44
N HIS A 251 1.24 -7.73 -3.15
CA HIS A 251 2.54 -7.11 -2.91
C HIS A 251 3.60 -7.52 -3.94
N ALA A 252 3.24 -8.39 -4.90
CA ALA A 252 4.12 -8.74 -6.00
C ALA A 252 4.33 -7.53 -6.92
N PRO A 253 5.58 -7.09 -7.16
CA PRO A 253 5.87 -6.05 -8.14
C PRO A 253 5.39 -6.45 -9.53
N ASN A 254 5.05 -5.46 -10.36
CA ASN A 254 4.71 -5.64 -11.78
C ASN A 254 3.52 -6.60 -12.06
N VAL A 255 2.57 -6.71 -11.13
CA VAL A 255 1.34 -7.52 -11.29
C VAL A 255 0.09 -6.63 -11.45
N ALA A 256 -0.13 -5.72 -10.51
CA ALA A 256 -1.39 -5.00 -10.38
C ALA A 256 -1.22 -3.50 -10.09
N LEU A 257 -2.14 -2.70 -10.62
CA LEU A 257 -2.32 -1.28 -10.34
C LEU A 257 -3.53 -1.14 -9.39
N ILE A 258 -3.32 -0.69 -8.14
CA ILE A 258 -4.36 -0.66 -7.09
C ILE A 258 -4.88 0.75 -6.85
N ILE A 259 -6.11 1.01 -7.27
CA ILE A 259 -6.78 2.30 -7.14
C ILE A 259 -7.74 2.26 -5.96
N GLY A 260 -7.41 3.02 -4.92
CA GLY A 260 -8.30 3.21 -3.77
C GLY A 260 -9.44 4.18 -4.09
N PRO A 261 -10.62 4.04 -3.46
CA PRO A 261 -11.77 4.92 -3.67
C PRO A 261 -11.61 6.25 -2.90
N TYR A 262 -10.43 6.86 -2.97
CA TYR A 262 -10.00 7.95 -2.10
C TYR A 262 -9.89 9.30 -2.81
N SER A 263 -10.26 9.36 -4.10
CA SER A 263 -10.24 10.57 -4.92
C SER A 263 -11.67 11.00 -5.28
N PRO A 264 -11.96 12.32 -5.32
CA PRO A 264 -13.22 12.84 -5.88
C PRO A 264 -13.37 12.55 -7.38
N ASP A 265 -12.26 12.56 -8.14
CA ASP A 265 -12.23 12.05 -9.52
C ASP A 265 -11.56 10.68 -9.51
N LEU A 266 -12.38 9.64 -9.34
CA LEU A 266 -11.92 8.25 -9.43
C LEU A 266 -11.70 7.81 -10.89
N SER A 267 -12.27 8.52 -11.86
CA SER A 267 -12.12 8.18 -13.28
C SER A 267 -10.72 8.47 -13.80
N HIS A 268 -10.08 9.54 -13.34
CA HIS A 268 -8.70 9.88 -13.73
C HIS A 268 -7.68 8.75 -13.48
N PRO A 269 -7.51 8.23 -12.25
CA PRO A 269 -6.55 7.15 -12.01
C PRO A 269 -6.93 5.85 -12.74
N ILE A 270 -8.23 5.59 -12.98
CA ILE A 270 -8.67 4.44 -13.78
C ILE A 270 -8.21 4.58 -15.23
N ARG A 271 -8.35 5.78 -15.84
CA ARG A 271 -7.85 6.05 -17.19
C ARG A 271 -6.34 5.92 -17.28
N GLN A 272 -5.60 6.40 -16.29
CA GLN A 272 -4.14 6.24 -16.24
C GLN A 272 -3.75 4.77 -16.16
N ALA A 273 -4.37 3.99 -15.27
CA ALA A 273 -4.10 2.57 -15.15
C ALA A 273 -4.39 1.80 -16.44
N ALA A 274 -5.53 2.08 -17.09
CA ALA A 274 -5.86 1.49 -18.39
C ALA A 274 -4.86 1.86 -19.49
N GLY A 275 -4.35 3.10 -19.49
CA GLY A 275 -3.28 3.53 -20.38
C GLY A 275 -1.98 2.74 -20.17
N ILE A 276 -1.60 2.48 -18.91
CA ILE A 276 -0.43 1.65 -18.58
C ILE A 276 -0.61 0.22 -19.11
N ILE A 277 -1.78 -0.40 -18.88
CA ILE A 277 -2.09 -1.74 -19.39
C ILE A 277 -2.00 -1.78 -20.91
N LYS A 278 -2.61 -0.79 -21.60
CA LYS A 278 -2.54 -0.69 -23.06
C LYS A 278 -1.10 -0.59 -23.56
N SER A 279 -0.31 0.29 -22.96
CA SER A 279 1.10 0.44 -23.29
C SER A 279 1.89 -0.85 -23.07
N ASN A 280 1.60 -1.60 -22.02
CA ASN A 280 2.24 -2.89 -21.77
C ASN A 280 1.91 -3.93 -22.86
N MET A 281 0.66 -3.95 -23.35
CA MET A 281 0.24 -4.82 -24.47
C MET A 281 0.87 -4.38 -25.80
N ASP A 282 0.81 -3.08 -26.12
CA ASP A 282 1.34 -2.52 -27.37
C ASP A 282 2.85 -2.78 -27.52
N ASN A 283 3.59 -2.77 -26.40
CA ASN A 283 5.03 -3.05 -26.37
C ASN A 283 5.38 -4.54 -26.19
N GLY A 284 4.38 -5.44 -26.17
CA GLY A 284 4.60 -6.89 -26.02
C GLY A 284 5.11 -7.33 -24.64
N ARG A 285 4.99 -6.47 -23.61
CA ARG A 285 5.41 -6.78 -22.22
C ARG A 285 4.47 -7.76 -21.53
N VAL A 286 3.20 -7.75 -21.94
CA VAL A 286 2.18 -8.73 -21.56
C VAL A 286 1.44 -9.17 -22.83
N PRO A 287 0.91 -10.42 -22.89
CA PRO A 287 0.16 -10.87 -24.05
C PRO A 287 -1.08 -10.02 -24.30
N ASP A 288 -1.48 -9.92 -25.56
CA ASP A 288 -2.63 -9.13 -26.02
C ASP A 288 -3.98 -9.87 -25.88
N ASP A 289 -4.03 -10.88 -25.01
CA ASP A 289 -5.19 -11.76 -24.79
C ASP A 289 -6.10 -11.29 -23.63
N GLY A 290 -5.79 -10.12 -23.05
CA GLY A 290 -6.66 -9.42 -22.11
C GLY A 290 -6.01 -9.06 -20.78
N PHE A 291 -6.83 -8.44 -19.93
CA PHE A 291 -6.45 -7.95 -18.60
C PHE A 291 -7.63 -8.09 -17.63
N LEU A 292 -7.33 -8.07 -16.33
CA LEU A 292 -8.35 -8.18 -15.28
C LEU A 292 -8.69 -6.82 -14.68
N LEU A 293 -9.98 -6.47 -14.61
CA LEU A 293 -10.51 -5.46 -13.70
C LEU A 293 -11.11 -6.17 -12.48
N LEU A 294 -10.42 -6.14 -11.35
CA LEU A 294 -10.86 -6.76 -10.09
C LEU A 294 -11.30 -5.67 -9.10
N CYS A 295 -12.59 -5.64 -8.77
CA CYS A 295 -13.15 -4.67 -7.85
C CYS A 295 -13.47 -5.30 -6.51
N SER A 296 -12.96 -4.75 -5.40
CA SER A 296 -13.14 -5.34 -4.07
C SER A 296 -13.53 -4.32 -3.01
N ALA A 297 -14.35 -4.77 -2.06
CA ALA A 297 -14.73 -4.01 -0.88
C ALA A 297 -14.60 -4.90 0.38
N PRO A 298 -13.95 -4.40 1.45
CA PRO A 298 -13.82 -5.15 2.69
C PRO A 298 -15.06 -5.02 3.57
N TYR A 299 -15.32 -6.05 4.37
CA TYR A 299 -16.26 -6.05 5.48
C TYR A 299 -15.60 -6.67 6.72
N GLN A 300 -16.07 -6.31 7.92
CA GLN A 300 -15.61 -6.93 9.17
C GLN A 300 -16.60 -7.99 9.63
N GLU A 301 -17.86 -7.59 9.78
CA GLU A 301 -18.90 -8.48 10.30
C GLU A 301 -19.84 -8.97 9.19
N PRO A 302 -20.36 -10.21 9.27
CA PRO A 302 -21.44 -10.66 8.40
C PRO A 302 -22.71 -9.79 8.50
N GLY A 303 -23.69 -10.06 7.64
CA GLY A 303 -24.95 -9.31 7.59
C GLY A 303 -24.83 -8.02 6.78
N THR A 304 -25.23 -6.89 7.35
CA THR A 304 -25.35 -5.61 6.62
C THR A 304 -24.02 -5.12 6.03
N GLN A 305 -22.89 -5.31 6.72
CA GLN A 305 -21.60 -4.88 6.18
C GLN A 305 -21.19 -5.71 4.96
N LYS A 306 -21.42 -7.03 5.01
CA LYS A 306 -21.18 -7.93 3.87
C LYS A 306 -22.05 -7.53 2.67
N ALA A 307 -23.36 -7.35 2.86
CA ALA A 307 -24.26 -6.93 1.80
C ALA A 307 -23.87 -5.55 1.20
N ARG A 308 -23.45 -4.61 2.04
CA ARG A 308 -22.92 -3.31 1.58
C ARG A 308 -21.62 -3.47 0.78
N ALA A 309 -20.73 -4.38 1.17
CA ALA A 309 -19.51 -4.66 0.44
C ALA A 309 -19.80 -5.24 -0.95
N GLU A 310 -20.78 -6.14 -1.07
CA GLU A 310 -21.24 -6.70 -2.35
C GLU A 310 -21.80 -5.62 -3.28
N LEU A 311 -22.70 -4.76 -2.77
CA LEU A 311 -23.22 -3.61 -3.54
C LEU A 311 -22.10 -2.68 -3.99
N LYS A 312 -21.15 -2.39 -3.10
CA LYS A 312 -20.04 -1.48 -3.39
C LYS A 312 -19.10 -2.05 -4.44
N SER A 313 -18.73 -3.32 -4.36
CA SER A 313 -17.81 -3.93 -5.31
C SER A 313 -18.44 -4.08 -6.69
N ALA A 314 -19.74 -4.39 -6.76
CA ALA A 314 -20.50 -4.40 -8.00
C ALA A 314 -20.56 -3.00 -8.65
N PHE A 315 -20.91 -1.96 -7.88
CA PHE A 315 -20.90 -0.58 -8.36
C PHE A 315 -19.53 -0.16 -8.90
N LEU A 316 -18.45 -0.47 -8.17
CA LEU A 316 -17.10 -0.15 -8.61
C LEU A 316 -16.72 -0.89 -9.90
N ALA A 317 -17.13 -2.16 -10.05
CA ALA A 317 -16.90 -2.92 -11.28
C ALA A 317 -17.57 -2.29 -12.49
N GLU A 318 -18.84 -1.93 -12.36
CA GLU A 318 -19.58 -1.25 -13.43
C GLU A 318 -18.98 0.13 -13.76
N PHE A 319 -18.75 0.95 -12.73
CA PHE A 319 -18.16 2.27 -12.89
C PHE A 319 -16.79 2.22 -13.57
N GLY A 320 -15.89 1.36 -13.08
CA GLY A 320 -14.55 1.21 -13.65
C GLY A 320 -14.59 0.71 -15.08
N ALA A 321 -15.43 -0.30 -15.37
CA ALA A 321 -15.62 -0.81 -16.72
C ALA A 321 -16.13 0.27 -17.68
N ASN A 322 -17.07 1.12 -17.23
CA ASN A 322 -17.60 2.21 -18.03
C ASN A 322 -16.55 3.28 -18.34
N VAL A 323 -15.74 3.67 -17.35
CA VAL A 323 -14.63 4.62 -17.54
C VAL A 323 -13.63 4.09 -18.57
N ILE A 324 -13.26 2.81 -18.48
CA ILE A 324 -12.33 2.18 -19.42
C ILE A 324 -12.95 2.10 -20.82
N ARG A 325 -14.22 1.71 -20.94
CA ARG A 325 -14.92 1.62 -22.24
C ARG A 325 -14.99 2.97 -22.96
N GLN A 326 -15.18 4.06 -22.23
CA GLN A 326 -15.22 5.40 -22.80
C GLN A 326 -13.84 5.89 -23.25
N ALA A 327 -12.79 5.60 -22.47
CA ALA A 327 -11.43 6.09 -22.75
C ALA A 327 -10.66 5.20 -23.75
N TYR A 328 -10.85 3.88 -23.69
CA TYR A 328 -10.13 2.88 -24.48
C TYR A 328 -11.07 1.74 -24.93
N PRO A 329 -11.96 1.98 -25.92
CA PRO A 329 -12.94 1.00 -26.37
C PRO A 329 -12.32 -0.35 -26.80
N ASP A 330 -11.23 -0.32 -27.56
CA ASP A 330 -10.56 -1.53 -28.05
C ASP A 330 -9.96 -2.35 -26.89
N LEU A 331 -9.34 -1.68 -25.92
CA LEU A 331 -8.83 -2.33 -24.72
C LEU A 331 -9.98 -2.96 -23.91
N ALA A 332 -11.09 -2.23 -23.76
CA ALA A 332 -12.25 -2.69 -23.00
C ALA A 332 -12.87 -3.98 -23.56
N SER A 333 -12.75 -4.23 -24.88
CA SER A 333 -13.22 -5.48 -25.49
C SER A 333 -12.49 -6.74 -24.97
N ARG A 334 -11.30 -6.58 -24.40
CA ARG A 334 -10.43 -7.64 -23.86
C ARG A 334 -10.40 -7.65 -22.33
N MET A 335 -11.25 -6.86 -21.69
CA MET A 335 -11.34 -6.76 -20.24
C MET A 335 -12.13 -7.92 -19.65
N VAL A 336 -11.55 -8.60 -18.67
CA VAL A 336 -12.29 -9.50 -17.78
C VAL A 336 -12.64 -8.73 -16.52
N ALA A 337 -13.91 -8.47 -16.25
CA ALA A 337 -14.35 -7.78 -15.04
C ALA A 337 -14.82 -8.77 -13.97
N ARG A 338 -14.38 -8.57 -12.72
CA ARG A 338 -14.80 -9.36 -11.55
C ARG A 338 -15.07 -8.43 -10.37
N SER A 339 -16.19 -8.62 -9.68
CA SER A 339 -16.44 -8.07 -8.35
C SER A 339 -16.08 -9.09 -7.28
N ALA A 340 -15.63 -8.62 -6.13
CA ALA A 340 -15.25 -9.44 -4.99
C ALA A 340 -15.51 -8.69 -3.68
N ILE A 341 -15.52 -9.43 -2.59
CA ILE A 341 -15.56 -8.91 -1.22
C ILE A 341 -14.43 -9.51 -0.41
N LEU A 342 -13.87 -8.73 0.52
CA LEU A 342 -12.81 -9.19 1.41
C LEU A 342 -13.34 -9.29 2.85
N HIS A 343 -13.29 -10.47 3.44
CA HIS A 343 -13.45 -10.60 4.89
C HIS A 343 -12.18 -10.08 5.57
N TRP A 344 -12.25 -8.90 6.19
CA TRP A 344 -11.06 -8.24 6.75
C TRP A 344 -10.37 -9.09 7.81
N PRO A 345 -11.04 -9.62 8.86
CA PRO A 345 -10.40 -10.44 9.89
C PRO A 345 -9.57 -11.63 9.38
N GLU A 346 -10.00 -12.27 8.29
CA GLU A 346 -9.33 -13.46 7.72
C GLU A 346 -8.52 -13.17 6.46
N ARG A 347 -8.56 -11.93 5.95
CA ARG A 347 -8.03 -11.55 4.63
C ARG A 347 -8.48 -12.47 3.51
N LYS A 348 -9.70 -12.99 3.62
CA LYS A 348 -10.28 -13.94 2.67
C LYS A 348 -11.04 -13.19 1.58
N LEU A 349 -10.55 -13.26 0.35
CA LEU A 349 -11.22 -12.71 -0.82
C LEU A 349 -12.23 -13.72 -1.35
N GLN A 350 -13.45 -13.26 -1.61
CA GLN A 350 -14.50 -14.04 -2.26
C GLN A 350 -14.95 -13.29 -3.51
N VAL A 351 -14.81 -13.91 -4.69
CA VAL A 351 -15.37 -13.39 -5.94
C VAL A 351 -16.89 -13.54 -5.88
N CYS A 352 -17.61 -12.47 -6.23
CA CYS A 352 -19.06 -12.50 -6.33
C CYS A 352 -19.45 -13.16 -7.65
N GLU A 353 -20.50 -14.00 -7.62
CA GLU A 353 -21.09 -14.53 -8.86
C GLU A 353 -21.67 -13.38 -9.68
N SER A 354 -21.51 -13.47 -11.00
CA SER A 354 -21.90 -12.42 -11.96
C SER A 354 -23.39 -12.45 -12.25
#